data_AF-A0A433Q9M6-F1
#
_entry.id   AF-A0A433Q9M6-F1
#
_cell.length_a   1.000
_cell.length_b   1.000
_cell.length_c   1.000
_cell.angle_alpha   90.00
_cell.angle_beta   90.00
_cell.angle_gamma   90.00
#
_symmetry.space_group_name_H-M   'P 1'
#
loop_
_entity.id
_entity.type
_entity.pdbx_description
1 polymer ?
#
loop_
_entity_poly.entity_id
_entity_poly.type
_entity_poly.pdbx_seq_one_letter_code
_entity_poly.pdbx_strand_id
1 'polypeptide(L)'
;MAEKADSADCTEVLEDDSKSILLALIGQLRMGMDLHRVTLPTFVLEPRSMLELPLAQLYNAPSNYVVSSVHKIEDPVQRFVDVVRYYLSGWHIKPKGVKKPYNPILGELFRCRYNYSDGTQAFYVSEQVSHHPPISAYYFASPENQTIIAGDLRPKSRFLGNSAATLMQGASHIIFTNRDNERYDIVMPNVYARGILFGTMTLELGDNSTVRCERSDLICELEFKTKGFFSGAYNSVFGKIKRESTGEVLYELSGRWTDVLYIKMHR
;
A
#
# COMPACT_ATOMS: atom_id res chain seq x y z
N MET A 1 11.41 -24.98 -3.30
CA MET A 1 12.44 -23.97 -3.67
C MET A 1 11.87 -22.56 -3.84
N ALA A 2 10.63 -22.38 -4.35
CA ALA A 2 9.99 -21.06 -4.47
C ALA A 2 9.65 -20.36 -3.13
N GLU A 3 9.27 -21.09 -2.07
CA GLU A 3 8.94 -20.50 -0.76
C GLU A 3 10.10 -19.78 -0.05
N LYS A 4 11.35 -20.18 -0.31
CA LYS A 4 12.53 -19.55 0.30
C LYS A 4 12.94 -18.24 -0.37
N ALA A 5 12.61 -18.05 -1.66
CA ALA A 5 12.99 -16.85 -2.39
C ALA A 5 12.05 -15.67 -2.07
N ASP A 6 10.74 -15.94 -1.96
CA ASP A 6 9.72 -14.91 -1.75
C ASP A 6 9.69 -14.35 -0.31
N SER A 7 10.11 -15.18 0.65
CA SER A 7 10.37 -14.74 2.03
C SER A 7 11.64 -13.90 2.14
N ALA A 8 12.66 -14.15 1.30
CA ALA A 8 13.96 -13.48 1.41
C ALA A 8 13.87 -11.96 1.17
N ASP A 9 13.07 -11.51 0.19
CA ASP A 9 12.94 -10.08 -0.12
C ASP A 9 12.12 -9.30 0.93
N CYS A 10 11.28 -9.98 1.71
CA CYS A 10 10.53 -9.39 2.82
C CYS A 10 11.29 -9.46 4.16
N THR A 11 12.43 -10.15 4.19
CA THR A 11 13.23 -10.36 5.40
C THR A 11 14.48 -9.50 5.43
N GLU A 12 14.87 -9.08 6.63
CA GLU A 12 16.14 -8.38 6.85
C GLU A 12 16.96 -9.08 7.92
N VAL A 13 18.22 -9.33 7.60
CA VAL A 13 19.21 -9.83 8.56
C VAL A 13 20.11 -8.66 8.93
N LEU A 14 19.91 -8.12 10.12
CA LEU A 14 20.76 -7.06 10.65
C LEU A 14 22.11 -7.63 11.13
N GLU A 15 23.16 -6.84 10.99
CA GLU A 15 24.46 -7.07 11.65
C GLU A 15 24.32 -6.94 13.17
N ASP A 16 25.20 -7.58 13.94
CA ASP A 16 25.04 -7.68 15.39
C ASP A 16 25.16 -6.33 16.13
N ASP A 17 25.96 -5.41 15.62
CA ASP A 17 26.03 -4.03 16.12
C ASP A 17 24.72 -3.29 15.89
N SER A 18 24.12 -3.44 14.71
CA SER A 18 22.81 -2.85 14.37
C SER A 18 21.69 -3.42 15.24
N LYS A 19 21.72 -4.74 15.50
CA LYS A 19 20.78 -5.38 16.45
C LYS A 19 20.93 -4.80 17.85
N SER A 20 22.14 -4.61 18.33
CA SER A 20 22.41 -4.09 19.68
C SER A 20 21.86 -2.67 19.87
N ILE A 21 22.03 -1.80 18.86
CA ILE A 21 21.45 -0.44 18.84
C ILE A 21 19.91 -0.51 18.87
N LEU A 22 19.33 -1.37 18.03
CA LEU A 22 17.88 -1.53 17.94
C LEU A 22 17.28 -2.06 19.26
N LEU A 23 17.92 -3.05 19.87
CA LEU A 23 17.54 -3.61 21.17
C LEU A 23 17.60 -2.56 22.29
N ALA A 24 18.65 -1.75 22.33
CA ALA A 24 18.78 -0.66 23.32
C ALA A 24 17.65 0.37 23.18
N LEU A 25 17.29 0.71 21.95
CA LEU A 25 16.19 1.64 21.64
C LEU A 25 14.84 1.05 22.02
N ILE A 26 14.59 -0.23 21.67
CA ILE A 26 13.33 -0.90 21.97
C ILE A 26 13.17 -1.17 23.48
N GLY A 27 14.26 -1.39 24.20
CA GLY A 27 14.24 -1.52 25.66
C GLY A 27 13.65 -0.29 26.38
N GLN A 28 13.61 0.87 25.72
CA GLN A 28 12.99 2.10 26.25
C GLN A 28 11.51 2.24 25.89
N LEU A 29 11.00 1.39 24.98
CA LEU A 29 9.63 1.46 24.48
C LEU A 29 8.66 0.69 25.37
N ARG A 30 7.44 1.22 25.49
CA ARG A 30 6.32 0.54 26.15
C ARG A 30 5.34 0.03 25.09
N MET A 31 4.70 -1.10 25.35
CA MET A 31 3.67 -1.63 24.46
C MET A 31 2.56 -0.58 24.23
N GLY A 32 2.18 -0.38 22.98
CA GLY A 32 1.21 0.63 22.55
C GLY A 32 1.76 2.03 22.33
N MET A 33 3.05 2.28 22.62
CA MET A 33 3.69 3.58 22.41
C MET A 33 3.70 3.98 20.92
N ASP A 34 3.47 5.28 20.69
CA ASP A 34 3.55 5.88 19.35
C ASP A 34 5.02 6.03 18.93
N LEU A 35 5.38 5.35 17.83
CA LEU A 35 6.75 5.33 17.31
C LEU A 35 7.10 6.56 16.47
N HIS A 36 6.16 7.42 16.10
CA HIS A 36 6.50 8.65 15.35
C HIS A 36 7.32 9.65 16.15
N ARG A 37 7.25 9.57 17.48
CA ARG A 37 8.03 10.42 18.39
C ARG A 37 9.40 9.85 18.74
N VAL A 38 9.72 8.67 18.22
CA VAL A 38 10.96 7.94 18.50
C VAL A 38 11.84 8.01 17.26
N THR A 39 13.05 8.54 17.42
CA THR A 39 14.03 8.56 16.33
C THR A 39 14.57 7.15 16.12
N LEU A 40 14.26 6.57 14.96
CA LEU A 40 14.77 5.26 14.57
C LEU A 40 16.18 5.39 13.96
N PRO A 41 17.03 4.35 14.07
CA PRO A 41 18.36 4.36 13.46
C PRO A 41 18.29 4.44 11.93
N THR A 42 19.30 5.04 11.30
CA THR A 42 19.31 5.22 9.84
C THR A 42 19.34 3.92 9.05
N PHE A 43 19.87 2.83 9.64
CA PHE A 43 19.90 1.53 8.97
C PHE A 43 18.51 0.90 8.80
N VAL A 44 17.47 1.34 9.50
CA VAL A 44 16.08 0.89 9.24
C VAL A 44 15.32 1.82 8.28
N LEU A 45 15.99 2.85 7.76
CA LEU A 45 15.38 3.82 6.84
C LEU A 45 15.72 3.48 5.38
N GLU A 46 14.78 3.71 4.48
CA GLU A 46 15.06 3.78 3.04
C GLU A 46 15.38 5.22 2.62
N PRO A 47 16.18 5.44 1.56
CA PRO A 47 16.56 6.78 1.10
C PRO A 47 15.44 7.46 0.30
N ARG A 48 14.20 7.44 0.82
CA ARG A 48 13.02 8.07 0.21
C ARG A 48 12.17 8.75 1.27
N SER A 49 11.59 9.89 0.91
CA SER A 49 10.57 10.55 1.73
C SER A 49 9.26 9.79 1.61
N MET A 50 8.44 9.81 2.66
CA MET A 50 7.07 9.25 2.60
C MET A 50 6.23 9.91 1.49
N LEU A 51 6.56 11.15 1.10
CA LEU A 51 5.93 11.87 0.00
C LEU A 51 6.11 11.22 -1.37
N GLU A 52 7.13 10.37 -1.53
CA GLU A 52 7.44 9.63 -2.75
C GLU A 52 6.72 8.28 -2.84
N LEU A 53 6.23 7.74 -1.72
CA LEU A 53 5.68 6.39 -1.67
C LEU A 53 4.46 6.17 -2.58
N PRO A 54 3.43 7.07 -2.60
CA PRO A 54 2.29 6.88 -3.50
C PRO A 54 2.75 6.78 -4.95
N LEU A 55 3.73 7.61 -5.32
CA LEU A 55 4.28 7.66 -6.68
C LEU A 55 4.96 6.34 -7.09
N ALA A 56 5.64 5.65 -6.18
CA ALA A 56 6.22 4.34 -6.47
C ALA A 56 5.15 3.30 -6.86
N GLN A 57 3.94 3.38 -6.31
CA GLN A 57 2.82 2.53 -6.72
C GLN A 57 2.26 2.94 -8.11
N LEU A 58 2.38 4.22 -8.48
CA LEU A 58 1.92 4.76 -9.78
C LEU A 58 2.82 4.41 -10.96
N TYR A 59 4.03 3.87 -10.76
CA TYR A 59 5.04 3.68 -11.82
C TYR A 59 5.24 2.23 -12.30
N ASN A 60 4.28 1.35 -12.02
CA ASN A 60 4.37 -0.06 -12.42
C ASN A 60 3.72 -0.31 -13.79
N ALA A 61 4.14 -1.36 -14.50
CA ALA A 61 3.52 -1.66 -15.80
C ALA A 61 1.98 -1.74 -15.75
N PRO A 62 1.34 -2.31 -14.70
CA PRO A 62 -0.12 -2.29 -14.57
C PRO A 62 -0.72 -0.92 -14.23
N SER A 63 0.03 -0.01 -13.60
CA SER A 63 -0.46 1.34 -13.30
C SER A 63 -0.54 2.20 -14.56
N ASN A 64 0.42 2.05 -15.49
CA ASN A 64 0.32 2.66 -16.81
C ASN A 64 -0.93 2.20 -17.56
N TYR A 65 -1.30 0.92 -17.45
CA TYR A 65 -2.54 0.40 -18.03
C TYR A 65 -3.79 1.06 -17.43
N VAL A 66 -3.85 1.20 -16.10
CA VAL A 66 -5.02 1.80 -15.44
C VAL A 66 -5.16 3.28 -15.70
N VAL A 67 -4.04 4.02 -15.71
CA VAL A 67 -4.06 5.43 -16.10
C VAL A 67 -4.52 5.58 -17.56
N SER A 68 -3.94 4.82 -18.50
CA SER A 68 -4.15 5.06 -19.95
C SER A 68 -5.41 4.42 -20.55
N SER A 69 -5.94 3.35 -19.94
CA SER A 69 -6.89 2.46 -20.65
C SER A 69 -8.17 2.14 -19.88
N VAL A 70 -8.15 2.06 -18.55
CA VAL A 70 -9.34 1.60 -17.78
C VAL A 70 -10.52 2.57 -17.89
N HIS A 71 -10.26 3.88 -17.97
CA HIS A 71 -11.31 4.89 -18.18
C HIS A 71 -12.09 4.72 -19.50
N LYS A 72 -11.56 3.93 -20.47
CA LYS A 72 -12.18 3.65 -21.77
C LYS A 72 -13.07 2.39 -21.75
N ILE A 73 -13.03 1.60 -20.68
CA ILE A 73 -13.80 0.35 -20.57
C ILE A 73 -15.27 0.67 -20.29
N GLU A 74 -16.18 0.24 -21.16
CA GLU A 74 -17.61 0.52 -21.01
C GLU A 74 -18.27 -0.30 -19.89
N ASP A 75 -17.95 -1.58 -19.76
CA ASP A 75 -18.51 -2.42 -18.70
C ASP A 75 -18.00 -1.98 -17.32
N PRO A 76 -18.88 -1.51 -16.40
CA PRO A 76 -18.47 -1.08 -15.07
C PRO A 76 -17.86 -2.20 -14.23
N VAL A 77 -18.27 -3.46 -14.43
CA VAL A 77 -17.72 -4.60 -13.68
C VAL A 77 -16.29 -4.89 -14.11
N GLN A 78 -16.04 -5.00 -15.42
CA GLN A 78 -14.69 -5.17 -15.94
C GLN A 78 -13.77 -4.00 -15.53
N ARG A 79 -14.27 -2.76 -15.59
CA ARG A 79 -13.52 -1.58 -15.16
C ARG A 79 -13.11 -1.66 -13.69
N PHE A 80 -14.05 -2.07 -12.82
CA PHE A 80 -13.79 -2.26 -11.41
C PHE A 80 -12.76 -3.37 -11.13
N VAL A 81 -12.83 -4.48 -11.86
CA VAL A 81 -11.81 -5.56 -11.78
C VAL A 81 -10.43 -5.02 -12.14
N ASP A 82 -10.31 -4.19 -13.16
CA ASP A 82 -9.03 -3.60 -13.57
C ASP A 82 -8.50 -2.57 -12.57
N VAL A 83 -9.37 -1.79 -11.92
CA VAL A 83 -8.99 -0.93 -10.79
C VAL A 83 -8.44 -1.76 -9.63
N VAL A 84 -9.11 -2.86 -9.26
CA VAL A 84 -8.63 -3.78 -8.20
C VAL A 84 -7.29 -4.42 -8.58
N ARG A 85 -7.12 -4.81 -9.85
CA ARG A 85 -5.85 -5.34 -10.36
C ARG A 85 -4.72 -4.35 -10.19
N TYR A 86 -4.94 -3.08 -10.56
CA TYR A 86 -3.94 -2.03 -10.36
C TYR A 86 -3.60 -1.83 -8.90
N TYR A 87 -4.61 -1.70 -8.05
CA TYR A 87 -4.41 -1.53 -6.63
C TYR A 87 -3.53 -2.65 -6.04
N LEU A 88 -3.83 -3.91 -6.37
CA LEU A 88 -3.05 -5.05 -5.88
C LEU A 88 -1.64 -5.14 -6.47
N SER A 89 -1.44 -4.62 -7.69
CA SER A 89 -0.12 -4.63 -8.35
C SER A 89 0.91 -3.70 -7.70
N GLY A 90 0.49 -2.72 -6.88
CA GLY A 90 1.41 -1.77 -6.26
C GLY A 90 2.25 -2.34 -5.12
N TRP A 91 1.73 -3.35 -4.41
CA TRP A 91 2.26 -3.76 -3.10
C TRP A 91 3.57 -4.56 -3.14
N HIS A 92 3.87 -5.23 -4.24
CA HIS A 92 5.12 -5.97 -4.38
C HIS A 92 6.35 -5.06 -4.54
N ILE A 93 6.15 -3.78 -4.89
CA ILE A 93 7.21 -2.80 -5.04
C ILE A 93 7.52 -2.21 -3.67
N LYS A 94 8.56 -2.77 -3.08
CA LYS A 94 9.07 -2.39 -1.78
C LYS A 94 10.60 -2.49 -1.78
N PRO A 95 11.29 -1.73 -0.92
CA PRO A 95 12.70 -1.97 -0.66
C PRO A 95 12.89 -3.41 -0.13
N LYS A 96 14.05 -4.00 -0.40
CA LYS A 96 14.42 -5.29 0.17
C LYS A 96 14.54 -5.15 1.69
N GLY A 97 13.92 -6.06 2.42
CA GLY A 97 13.93 -6.07 3.88
C GLY A 97 12.86 -5.18 4.52
N VAL A 98 13.13 -4.71 5.74
CA VAL A 98 12.18 -3.98 6.58
C VAL A 98 12.66 -2.55 6.74
N LYS A 99 12.44 -1.75 5.69
CA LYS A 99 12.77 -0.32 5.69
C LYS A 99 11.53 0.54 5.85
N LYS A 100 11.68 1.67 6.53
CA LYS A 100 10.68 2.72 6.66
C LYS A 100 11.14 3.97 5.88
N PRO A 101 10.25 4.67 5.14
CA PRO A 101 10.61 5.96 4.55
C PRO A 101 10.95 7.00 5.62
N TYR A 102 11.65 8.05 5.22
CA TYR A 102 11.83 9.24 6.05
C TYR A 102 10.48 9.88 6.37
N ASN A 103 10.30 10.28 7.63
CA ASN A 103 9.15 11.06 8.06
C ASN A 103 9.31 12.51 7.55
N PRO A 104 8.44 13.01 6.66
CA PRO A 104 8.63 14.31 6.05
C PRO A 104 8.51 15.44 7.09
N ILE A 105 9.24 16.53 6.86
CA ILE A 105 9.09 17.74 7.68
C ILE A 105 7.79 18.48 7.30
N LEU A 106 7.24 19.29 8.22
CA LEU A 106 6.04 20.07 7.93
C LEU A 106 6.29 21.02 6.74
N GLY A 107 5.41 21.00 5.75
CA GLY A 107 5.53 21.79 4.52
C GLY A 107 6.54 21.25 3.50
N GLU A 108 7.14 20.08 3.74
CA GLU A 108 7.92 19.40 2.71
C GLU A 108 7.05 19.14 1.48
N LEU A 109 7.61 19.39 0.29
CA LEU A 109 6.93 19.26 -0.99
C LEU A 109 7.74 18.36 -1.91
N PHE A 110 7.07 17.39 -2.53
CA PHE A 110 7.65 16.59 -3.59
C PHE A 110 6.81 16.74 -4.87
N ARG A 111 7.48 16.90 -6.01
CA ARG A 111 6.83 17.08 -7.31
C ARG A 111 7.53 16.28 -8.37
N CYS A 112 6.74 15.63 -9.22
CA CYS A 112 7.27 14.88 -10.35
C CYS A 112 6.41 15.14 -11.60
N ARG A 113 7.03 15.03 -12.77
CA ARG A 113 6.36 14.97 -14.06
C ARG A 113 6.81 13.72 -14.76
N TYR A 114 5.85 12.98 -15.29
CA TYR A 114 6.10 11.82 -16.14
C TYR A 114 5.74 12.15 -17.58
N ASN A 115 6.60 11.75 -18.52
CA ASN A 115 6.34 11.85 -19.95
C ASN A 115 6.15 10.42 -20.47
N TYR A 116 4.97 10.13 -20.99
CA TYR A 116 4.67 8.86 -21.63
C TYR A 116 5.33 8.79 -23.02
N SER A 117 5.52 7.56 -23.54
CA SER A 117 6.10 7.34 -24.87
C SER A 117 5.21 7.85 -26.01
N ASP A 118 3.91 7.99 -25.76
CA ASP A 118 2.94 8.56 -26.71
C ASP A 118 2.90 10.10 -26.70
N GLY A 119 3.76 10.74 -25.90
CA GLY A 119 3.86 12.19 -25.78
C GLY A 119 2.91 12.81 -24.75
N THR A 120 2.04 12.04 -24.11
CA THR A 120 1.17 12.53 -23.02
C THR A 120 1.97 12.75 -21.74
N GLN A 121 1.40 13.52 -20.79
CA GLN A 121 2.05 13.84 -19.53
C GLN A 121 1.20 13.44 -18.32
N ALA A 122 1.90 13.20 -17.21
CA ALA A 122 1.27 13.16 -15.89
C ALA A 122 2.06 13.99 -14.89
N PHE A 123 1.35 14.52 -13.92
CA PHE A 123 1.87 15.41 -12.89
C PHE A 123 1.56 14.81 -11.53
N TYR A 124 2.55 14.80 -10.65
CA TYR A 124 2.42 14.37 -9.27
C TYR A 124 2.89 15.50 -8.35
N VAL A 125 2.11 15.79 -7.32
CA VAL A 125 2.43 16.73 -6.25
C VAL A 125 2.04 16.08 -4.93
N SER A 126 2.92 16.13 -3.95
CA SER A 126 2.61 15.73 -2.57
C SER A 126 3.22 16.69 -1.58
N GLU A 127 2.53 16.88 -0.46
CA GLU A 127 2.91 17.83 0.60
C GLU A 127 2.66 17.22 1.97
N GLN A 128 3.58 17.47 2.91
CA GLN A 128 3.37 17.18 4.31
C GLN A 128 2.53 18.29 4.97
N VAL A 129 1.22 18.11 5.01
CA VAL A 129 0.27 19.12 5.50
C VAL A 129 0.14 19.15 7.04
N SER A 130 0.60 18.10 7.73
CA SER A 130 0.63 18.06 9.20
C SER A 130 1.75 17.14 9.70
N HIS A 131 2.39 17.48 10.81
CA HIS A 131 3.46 16.65 11.42
C HIS A 131 3.00 15.91 12.69
N HIS A 132 2.05 16.49 13.44
CA HIS A 132 1.52 15.91 14.67
C HIS A 132 -0.02 16.06 14.74
N PRO A 133 -0.79 15.06 14.27
CA PRO A 133 -0.35 13.79 13.68
C PRO A 133 0.25 13.96 12.27
N PRO A 134 1.08 13.01 11.78
CA PRO A 134 1.64 13.07 10.44
C PRO A 134 0.56 12.85 9.40
N ILE A 135 0.41 13.80 8.47
CA ILE A 135 -0.52 13.72 7.33
C ILE A 135 0.22 14.21 6.09
N SER A 136 0.27 13.38 5.05
CA SER A 136 0.77 13.75 3.73
C SER A 136 -0.39 13.73 2.73
N ALA A 137 -0.64 14.83 2.04
CA ALA A 137 -1.59 14.85 0.93
C ALA A 137 -0.85 14.62 -0.39
N TYR A 138 -1.50 13.96 -1.34
CA TYR A 138 -0.94 13.79 -2.68
C TYR A 138 -2.01 13.91 -3.76
N TYR A 139 -1.57 14.35 -4.93
CA TYR A 139 -2.39 14.55 -6.11
C TYR A 139 -1.60 14.18 -7.36
N PHE A 140 -2.11 13.22 -8.11
CA PHE A 140 -1.65 12.80 -9.41
C PHE A 140 -2.73 13.13 -10.45
N ALA A 141 -2.34 13.72 -11.57
CA ALA A 141 -3.22 13.94 -12.69
C ALA A 141 -2.54 13.56 -14.00
N SER A 142 -3.24 12.80 -14.83
CA SER A 142 -2.94 12.62 -16.25
C SER A 142 -4.13 13.14 -17.06
N PRO A 143 -4.12 14.42 -17.45
CA PRO A 143 -5.26 15.08 -18.10
C PRO A 143 -5.65 14.41 -19.42
N GLU A 144 -4.68 14.06 -20.26
CA GLU A 144 -4.93 13.44 -21.56
C GLU A 144 -5.52 12.04 -21.42
N ASN A 145 -5.17 11.33 -20.34
CA ASN A 145 -5.72 10.03 -19.97
C ASN A 145 -6.92 10.13 -19.03
N GLN A 146 -7.44 11.34 -18.80
CA GLN A 146 -8.67 11.60 -18.05
C GLN A 146 -8.70 10.97 -16.64
N THR A 147 -7.52 10.76 -16.03
CA THR A 147 -7.37 10.04 -14.77
C THR A 147 -6.73 10.94 -13.71
N ILE A 148 -7.37 10.99 -12.54
CA ILE A 148 -6.85 11.64 -11.34
C ILE A 148 -6.69 10.58 -10.25
N ILE A 149 -5.59 10.63 -9.52
CA ILE A 149 -5.39 9.84 -8.30
C ILE A 149 -5.04 10.79 -7.17
N ALA A 150 -5.89 10.89 -6.16
CA ALA A 150 -5.72 11.83 -5.07
C ALA A 150 -6.00 11.15 -3.74
N GLY A 151 -5.36 11.62 -2.68
CA GLY A 151 -5.56 11.03 -1.37
C GLY A 151 -4.66 11.62 -0.32
N ASP A 152 -4.64 10.94 0.82
CA ASP A 152 -3.77 11.28 1.92
C ASP A 152 -3.22 10.03 2.62
N LEU A 153 -2.03 10.16 3.18
CA LEU A 153 -1.39 9.17 4.04
C LEU A 153 -1.46 9.67 5.48
N ARG A 154 -2.08 8.87 6.36
CA ARG A 154 -2.15 9.12 7.82
C ARG A 154 -1.55 7.93 8.57
N PRO A 155 -0.23 7.74 8.51
CA PRO A 155 0.41 6.63 9.21
C PRO A 155 0.31 6.85 10.71
N LYS A 156 -0.06 5.80 11.44
CA LYS A 156 0.00 5.76 12.89
C LYS A 156 0.82 4.57 13.34
N SER A 157 2.10 4.81 13.60
CA SER A 157 3.01 3.77 14.07
C SER A 157 2.78 3.41 15.55
N ARG A 158 2.71 2.12 15.86
CA ARG A 158 2.58 1.58 17.22
C ARG A 158 3.59 0.47 17.47
N PHE A 159 4.19 0.50 18.66
CA PHE A 159 4.99 -0.61 19.15
C PHE A 159 4.11 -1.70 19.79
N LEU A 160 4.29 -2.96 19.40
CA LEU A 160 3.48 -4.12 19.83
C LEU A 160 4.32 -5.21 20.51
N GLY A 161 5.51 -4.88 21.04
CA GLY A 161 6.43 -5.85 21.63
C GLY A 161 7.40 -6.40 20.59
N ASN A 162 7.30 -7.68 20.21
CA ASN A 162 8.15 -8.24 19.14
C ASN A 162 7.68 -7.84 17.71
N SER A 163 6.89 -6.78 17.60
CA SER A 163 6.40 -6.26 16.34
C SER A 163 6.17 -4.75 16.44
N ALA A 164 6.21 -4.06 15.32
CA ALA A 164 5.71 -2.71 15.16
C ALA A 164 4.68 -2.70 14.03
N ALA A 165 3.64 -1.91 14.19
CA ALA A 165 2.60 -1.74 13.18
C ALA A 165 2.57 -0.29 12.73
N THR A 166 2.33 -0.05 11.45
CA THR A 166 1.94 1.24 10.92
C THR A 166 0.51 1.11 10.43
N LEU A 167 -0.42 1.72 11.18
CA LEU A 167 -1.82 1.75 10.80
C LEU A 167 -2.02 2.82 9.73
N MET A 168 -2.52 2.43 8.56
CA MET A 168 -2.70 3.34 7.43
C MET A 168 -4.12 3.90 7.44
N GLN A 169 -4.34 5.02 8.13
CA GLN A 169 -5.69 5.60 8.30
C GLN A 169 -6.08 6.58 7.18
N GLY A 170 -5.26 6.68 6.14
CA GLY A 170 -5.51 7.54 4.99
C GLY A 170 -6.46 6.88 3.99
N ALA A 171 -6.84 7.64 2.97
CA ALA A 171 -7.65 7.14 1.86
C ALA A 171 -7.02 7.56 0.52
N SER A 172 -7.19 6.72 -0.48
CA SER A 172 -6.80 7.00 -1.86
C SER A 172 -8.03 6.94 -2.75
N HIS A 173 -8.06 7.77 -3.78
CA HIS A 173 -9.18 7.90 -4.71
C HIS A 173 -8.66 7.86 -6.12
N ILE A 174 -9.22 6.99 -6.96
CA ILE A 174 -9.02 7.03 -8.42
C ILE A 174 -10.28 7.62 -9.04
N ILE A 175 -10.13 8.59 -9.92
CA ILE A 175 -11.24 9.33 -10.52
C ILE A 175 -11.07 9.34 -12.04
N PHE A 176 -12.10 8.88 -12.75
CA PHE A 176 -12.17 8.96 -14.21
C PHE A 176 -13.05 10.15 -14.62
N THR A 177 -12.39 11.21 -15.07
CA THR A 177 -13.02 12.53 -15.37
C THR A 177 -13.94 12.49 -16.59
N ASN A 178 -13.68 11.61 -17.55
CA ASN A 178 -14.53 11.40 -18.73
C ASN A 178 -15.82 10.60 -18.43
N ARG A 179 -16.02 10.16 -17.19
CA ARG A 179 -17.18 9.36 -16.76
C ARG A 179 -17.93 10.00 -15.62
N ASP A 180 -18.18 11.31 -15.75
CA ASP A 180 -18.92 12.08 -14.73
C ASP A 180 -18.30 11.90 -13.33
N ASN A 181 -16.96 12.00 -13.32
CA ASN A 181 -16.11 11.83 -12.15
C ASN A 181 -16.36 10.53 -11.36
N GLU A 182 -16.61 9.42 -12.06
CA GLU A 182 -16.69 8.10 -11.44
C GLU A 182 -15.45 7.84 -10.57
N ARG A 183 -15.69 7.54 -9.30
CA ARG A 183 -14.69 7.54 -8.22
C ARG A 183 -14.62 6.18 -7.54
N TYR A 184 -13.39 5.74 -7.31
CA TYR A 184 -13.04 4.51 -6.63
C TYR A 184 -12.31 4.86 -5.33
N ASP A 185 -12.93 4.59 -4.19
CA ASP A 185 -12.39 4.82 -2.86
C ASP A 185 -11.60 3.59 -2.38
N ILE A 186 -10.36 3.82 -1.95
CA ILE A 186 -9.42 2.77 -1.57
C ILE A 186 -8.97 3.02 -0.13
N VAL A 187 -9.14 1.98 0.71
CA VAL A 187 -8.61 1.91 2.07
C VAL A 187 -7.44 0.93 2.07
N MET A 188 -6.26 1.39 2.49
CA MET A 188 -5.03 0.61 2.47
C MET A 188 -4.97 -0.40 3.64
N PRO A 189 -4.27 -1.54 3.47
CA PRO A 189 -3.97 -2.45 4.57
C PRO A 189 -2.98 -1.80 5.55
N ASN A 190 -2.87 -2.41 6.73
CA ASN A 190 -1.85 -2.02 7.70
C ASN A 190 -0.53 -2.73 7.39
N VAL A 191 0.57 -2.10 7.79
CA VAL A 191 1.92 -2.63 7.57
C VAL A 191 2.51 -3.07 8.90
N TYR A 192 3.05 -4.27 8.97
CA TYR A 192 3.63 -4.88 10.17
C TYR A 192 5.09 -5.22 9.95
N ALA A 193 5.95 -4.76 10.84
CA ALA A 193 7.32 -5.24 10.99
C ALA A 193 7.33 -6.27 12.13
N ARG A 194 7.58 -7.54 11.80
CA ARG A 194 7.66 -8.67 12.74
C ARG A 194 9.11 -8.97 13.10
N GLY A 195 9.34 -9.58 14.26
CA GLY A 195 10.66 -10.10 14.62
C GLY A 195 11.70 -9.01 14.92
N ILE A 196 11.25 -7.85 15.40
CA ILE A 196 12.13 -6.69 15.64
C ILE A 196 13.08 -6.93 16.84
N LEU A 197 12.64 -7.70 17.83
CA LEU A 197 13.44 -8.06 19.01
C LEU A 197 14.02 -9.47 18.90
N PHE A 198 13.20 -10.43 18.48
CA PHE A 198 13.54 -11.84 18.44
C PHE A 198 13.10 -12.46 17.11
N GLY A 199 14.03 -13.14 16.43
CA GLY A 199 13.81 -13.79 15.15
C GLY A 199 14.29 -12.95 13.97
N THR A 200 13.80 -13.29 12.77
CA THR A 200 14.14 -12.58 11.54
C THR A 200 13.16 -11.44 11.31
N MET A 201 13.68 -10.22 11.10
CA MET A 201 12.83 -9.07 10.78
C MET A 201 12.10 -9.32 9.47
N THR A 202 10.77 -9.23 9.49
CA THR A 202 9.92 -9.53 8.31
C THR A 202 8.84 -8.48 8.14
N LEU A 203 8.63 -8.01 6.91
CA LEU A 203 7.53 -7.13 6.54
C LEU A 203 6.29 -7.95 6.17
N GLU A 204 5.14 -7.62 6.76
CA GLU A 204 3.84 -8.21 6.44
C GLU A 204 2.81 -7.11 6.18
N LEU A 205 1.95 -7.32 5.19
CA LEU A 205 0.69 -6.57 5.08
C LEU A 205 -0.41 -7.34 5.82
N GLY A 206 -1.28 -6.60 6.51
CA GLY A 206 -2.29 -7.19 7.36
C GLY A 206 -3.62 -6.44 7.37
N ASP A 207 -4.61 -7.12 7.94
CA ASP A 207 -5.97 -6.66 8.13
C ASP A 207 -6.74 -6.45 6.82
N ASN A 208 -7.89 -5.79 6.94
CA ASN A 208 -8.81 -5.59 5.84
C ASN A 208 -8.45 -4.35 5.03
N SER A 209 -8.69 -4.44 3.73
CA SER A 209 -8.59 -3.36 2.77
C SER A 209 -9.82 -3.38 1.87
N THR A 210 -10.24 -2.22 1.39
CA THR A 210 -11.43 -2.10 0.54
C THR A 210 -11.16 -1.24 -0.67
N VAL A 211 -11.73 -1.64 -1.81
CA VAL A 211 -11.91 -0.77 -2.99
C VAL A 211 -13.42 -0.65 -3.20
N ARG A 212 -13.96 0.56 -3.30
CA ARG A 212 -15.40 0.80 -3.40
C ARG A 212 -15.70 1.79 -4.51
N CYS A 213 -16.73 1.52 -5.31
CA CYS A 213 -17.27 2.45 -6.29
C CYS A 213 -18.78 2.53 -6.11
N GLU A 214 -19.25 3.64 -5.56
CA GLU A 214 -20.67 3.85 -5.27
C GLU A 214 -21.52 3.89 -6.54
N ARG A 215 -21.01 4.53 -7.60
CA ARG A 215 -21.73 4.70 -8.88
C ARG A 215 -22.08 3.38 -9.55
N SER A 216 -21.20 2.38 -9.45
CA SER A 216 -21.43 1.05 -10.03
C SER A 216 -22.02 0.04 -9.04
N ASP A 217 -22.28 0.46 -7.79
CA ASP A 217 -22.70 -0.43 -6.69
C ASP A 217 -21.72 -1.60 -6.50
N LEU A 218 -20.41 -1.35 -6.54
CA LEU A 218 -19.38 -2.39 -6.44
C LEU A 218 -18.43 -2.14 -5.27
N ILE A 219 -18.13 -3.21 -4.54
CA ILE A 219 -17.13 -3.21 -3.48
C ILE A 219 -16.26 -4.47 -3.57
N CYS A 220 -14.95 -4.29 -3.41
CA CYS A 220 -13.96 -5.33 -3.22
C CYS A 220 -13.53 -5.30 -1.75
N GLU A 221 -13.79 -6.37 -1.02
CA GLU A 221 -13.27 -6.58 0.33
C GLU A 221 -12.08 -7.53 0.26
N LEU A 222 -10.94 -7.09 0.76
CA LEU A 222 -9.68 -7.85 0.77
C LEU A 222 -9.23 -8.06 2.21
N GLU A 223 -8.81 -9.27 2.53
CA GLU A 223 -8.17 -9.67 3.78
C GLU A 223 -6.71 -10.01 3.49
N PHE A 224 -5.79 -9.19 4.00
CA PHE A 224 -4.37 -9.48 4.01
C PHE A 224 -4.05 -10.30 5.26
N LYS A 225 -3.73 -11.59 5.06
CA LYS A 225 -3.48 -12.50 6.17
C LYS A 225 -2.08 -12.32 6.70
N THR A 226 -1.99 -11.88 7.96
CA THR A 226 -0.76 -11.95 8.75
C THR A 226 -0.57 -13.36 9.30
N LYS A 227 0.68 -13.75 9.56
CA LYS A 227 0.98 -15.05 10.14
C LYS A 227 0.36 -15.23 11.54
N GLY A 228 -0.34 -16.36 11.76
CA GLY A 228 -0.67 -16.87 13.09
C GLY A 228 0.49 -17.65 13.71
N PHE A 229 0.55 -17.74 15.04
CA PHE A 229 1.69 -18.29 15.81
C PHE A 229 2.16 -19.71 15.44
N PHE A 230 1.38 -20.54 14.72
CA PHE A 230 1.67 -21.97 14.55
C PHE A 230 1.77 -22.48 13.10
N SER A 231 1.09 -21.87 12.12
CA SER A 231 1.25 -22.19 10.68
C SER A 231 0.51 -21.17 9.81
N GLY A 232 0.94 -20.98 8.56
CA GLY A 232 0.27 -20.11 7.60
C GLY A 232 1.12 -19.83 6.36
N ALA A 233 0.47 -19.62 5.22
CA ALA A 233 1.12 -19.18 3.99
C ALA A 233 1.42 -17.68 4.07
N TYR A 234 2.69 -17.29 3.89
CA TYR A 234 3.11 -15.90 3.91
C TYR A 234 2.41 -15.09 2.82
N ASN A 235 2.15 -13.82 3.12
CA ASN A 235 1.69 -12.81 2.16
C ASN A 235 0.37 -13.16 1.46
N SER A 236 -0.47 -14.00 2.07
CA SER A 236 -1.72 -14.44 1.45
C SER A 236 -2.75 -13.33 1.46
N VAL A 237 -3.47 -13.18 0.34
CA VAL A 237 -4.59 -12.26 0.19
C VAL A 237 -5.81 -13.06 -0.23
N PHE A 238 -6.94 -12.80 0.41
CA PHE A 238 -8.25 -13.32 0.04
C PHE A 238 -9.18 -12.14 -0.17
N GLY A 239 -10.13 -12.24 -1.08
CA GLY A 239 -11.13 -11.19 -1.21
C GLY A 239 -12.29 -11.56 -2.07
N LYS A 240 -13.27 -10.65 -2.13
CA LYS A 240 -14.48 -10.81 -2.94
C LYS A 240 -14.86 -9.48 -3.55
N ILE A 241 -15.21 -9.50 -4.83
CA ILE A 241 -15.92 -8.40 -5.49
C ILE A 241 -17.39 -8.74 -5.44
N LYS A 242 -18.19 -7.83 -4.88
CA LYS A 242 -19.63 -8.00 -4.72
C LYS A 242 -20.37 -6.72 -5.04
N ARG A 243 -21.68 -6.85 -5.29
CA ARG A 243 -22.58 -5.71 -5.25
C ARG A 243 -22.79 -5.27 -3.81
N GLU A 244 -22.61 -4.00 -3.53
CA GLU A 244 -22.68 -3.51 -2.14
C GLU A 244 -24.12 -3.58 -1.61
N SER A 245 -25.10 -3.19 -2.44
CA SER A 245 -26.52 -3.15 -2.06
C SER A 245 -27.14 -4.53 -1.83
N THR A 246 -26.79 -5.53 -2.65
CA THR A 246 -27.42 -6.87 -2.61
C THR A 246 -26.55 -7.90 -1.90
N GLY A 247 -25.26 -7.66 -1.76
CA GLY A 247 -24.29 -8.65 -1.28
C GLY A 247 -23.97 -9.75 -2.29
N GLU A 248 -24.48 -9.67 -3.53
CA GLU A 248 -24.22 -10.63 -4.60
C GLU A 248 -22.72 -10.65 -4.93
N VAL A 249 -22.08 -11.79 -4.72
CA VAL A 249 -20.65 -11.99 -5.02
C VAL A 249 -20.49 -12.27 -6.51
N LEU A 250 -19.66 -11.47 -7.18
CA LEU A 250 -19.36 -11.60 -8.61
C LEU A 250 -18.03 -12.33 -8.84
N TYR A 251 -17.03 -12.05 -8.00
CA TYR A 251 -15.70 -12.67 -8.09
C TYR A 251 -15.11 -12.96 -6.72
N GLU A 252 -14.28 -13.99 -6.66
CA GLU A 252 -13.43 -14.30 -5.52
C GLU A 252 -11.96 -14.12 -5.92
N LEU A 253 -11.18 -13.46 -5.07
CA LEU A 253 -9.75 -13.27 -5.21
C LEU A 253 -9.00 -14.14 -4.20
N SER A 254 -7.87 -14.69 -4.62
CA SER A 254 -6.96 -15.46 -3.75
C SER A 254 -5.52 -15.35 -4.25
N GLY A 255 -4.55 -15.75 -3.43
CA GLY A 255 -3.14 -15.84 -3.85
C GLY A 255 -2.22 -15.10 -2.89
N ARG A 256 -1.08 -14.63 -3.39
CA ARG A 256 -0.07 -13.93 -2.59
C ARG A 256 0.27 -12.57 -3.21
N TRP A 257 0.29 -11.50 -2.42
CA TRP A 257 0.56 -10.14 -2.92
C TRP A 257 2.02 -9.92 -3.35
N THR A 258 2.92 -10.84 -2.98
CA THR A 258 4.33 -10.85 -3.42
C THR A 258 4.57 -11.68 -4.68
N ASP A 259 3.61 -12.50 -5.09
CA ASP A 259 3.77 -13.47 -6.16
C ASP A 259 2.54 -13.43 -7.09
N VAL A 260 1.76 -14.51 -7.18
CA VAL A 260 0.60 -14.60 -8.07
C VAL A 260 -0.71 -14.40 -7.31
N LEU A 261 -1.59 -13.59 -7.90
CA LEU A 261 -2.99 -13.43 -7.50
C LEU A 261 -3.90 -14.05 -8.56
N TYR A 262 -4.96 -14.71 -8.10
CA TYR A 262 -5.97 -15.39 -8.91
C TYR A 262 -7.33 -14.74 -8.68
N ILE A 263 -8.11 -14.64 -9.74
CA ILE A 263 -9.51 -14.22 -9.69
C ILE A 263 -10.37 -15.31 -10.30
N LYS A 264 -11.48 -15.64 -9.65
CA LYS A 264 -12.45 -16.64 -10.10
C LYS A 264 -13.84 -16.01 -10.11
N MET A 265 -14.54 -16.16 -11.23
CA MET A 265 -15.95 -15.76 -11.32
C MET A 265 -16.80 -16.65 -10.40
N HIS A 266 -17.63 -16.02 -9.58
CA HIS A 266 -18.59 -16.72 -8.73
C HIS A 266 -19.74 -17.21 -9.61
N ARG A 267 -20.00 -18.53 -9.59
CA ARG A 267 -21.08 -19.16 -10.35
C ARG A 267 -22.32 -19.31 -9.47
#